data_AF-A0A9E6A4I6-F1
#
_entry.id   AF-A0A9E6A4I6-F1
#
_cell.length_a   1.000
_cell.length_b   1.000
_cell.length_c   1.000
_cell.angle_alpha   90.00
_cell.angle_beta   90.00
_cell.angle_gamma   90.00
#
_symmetry.space_group_name_H-M   'P 1'
#
loop_
_entity.id
_entity.type
_entity.pdbx_description
1 polymer ?
#
loop_
_entity_poly.entity_id
_entity_poly.type
_entity_poly.pdbx_seq_one_letter_code
_entity_poly.pdbx_strand_id
1 'polypeptide(L)'
;MSDNVYFEPPSRLQLVDKLAHLVRFSNTFLVLAGPAGAGVSTTLEQLHLQIGDDDAYVLALELKGNTNLKALLKLLNGAMDELLTPTEEDDTDQLSALHQKLESLAKFERKLLISIDNANYLSDEGIE
;
A
#
# COMPACT_ATOMS: atom_id res chain seq x y z
N MET A 1 22.92 26.39 -5.28
CA MET A 1 22.02 25.48 -6.02
C MET A 1 22.85 24.27 -6.35
N SER A 2 22.77 23.25 -5.50
CA SER A 2 23.51 22.01 -5.69
C SER A 2 22.48 21.00 -6.18
N ASP A 3 22.51 20.73 -7.49
CA ASP A 3 21.78 19.60 -8.07
C ASP A 3 22.32 18.33 -7.43
N ASN A 4 21.67 17.91 -6.35
CA ASN A 4 21.90 16.63 -5.71
C ASN A 4 21.26 15.58 -6.63
N VAL A 5 21.93 15.31 -7.76
CA VAL A 5 21.52 14.28 -8.72
C VAL A 5 21.66 12.95 -7.99
N TYR A 6 20.56 12.55 -7.36
CA TYR A 6 20.44 11.30 -6.65
C TYR A 6 20.55 10.18 -7.69
N PHE A 7 21.76 9.65 -7.84
CA PHE A 7 22.02 8.57 -8.77
C PHE A 7 21.58 7.26 -8.11
N GLU A 8 20.52 6.69 -8.65
CA GLU A 8 19.97 5.45 -8.17
C GLU A 8 20.92 4.28 -8.47
N PRO A 9 21.33 3.48 -7.46
CA PRO A 9 22.19 2.35 -7.72
C PRO A 9 21.45 1.32 -8.59
N PRO A 10 22.12 0.72 -9.60
CA PRO A 10 21.50 -0.24 -10.52
C PRO A 10 20.92 -1.48 -9.82
N SER A 11 21.42 -1.81 -8.63
CA SER A 11 20.87 -2.87 -7.78
C SER A 11 19.45 -2.58 -7.30
N ARG A 12 19.07 -1.31 -7.10
CA ARG A 12 17.74 -0.92 -6.64
C ARG A 12 16.73 -0.97 -7.78
N LEU A 13 17.10 -0.53 -8.98
CA LEU A 13 16.24 -0.68 -10.18
C LEU A 13 15.88 -2.14 -10.44
N GLN A 14 16.87 -3.04 -10.33
CA GLN A 14 16.61 -4.49 -10.46
C GLN A 14 15.70 -5.04 -9.37
N LEU A 15 15.71 -4.45 -8.18
CA LEU A 15 14.86 -4.87 -7.07
C LEU A 15 13.42 -4.39 -7.28
N VAL A 16 13.22 -3.13 -7.69
CA VAL A 16 11.88 -2.60 -8.02
C VAL A 16 11.27 -3.41 -9.16
N ASP A 17 12.04 -3.73 -10.21
CA ASP A 17 11.56 -4.54 -11.34
C ASP A 17 11.09 -5.94 -10.91
N LYS A 18 11.84 -6.59 -10.02
CA LYS A 18 11.44 -7.88 -9.44
C LYS A 18 10.20 -7.76 -8.56
N LEU A 19 10.09 -6.71 -7.75
CA LEU A 19 8.91 -6.46 -6.92
C LEU A 19 7.68 -6.17 -7.77
N ALA A 20 7.80 -5.35 -8.81
CA ALA A 20 6.72 -5.06 -9.76
C ALA A 20 6.23 -6.34 -10.43
N HIS A 21 7.16 -7.19 -10.89
CA HIS A 21 6.82 -8.49 -11.44
C HIS A 21 6.11 -9.39 -10.40
N LEU A 22 6.60 -9.47 -9.17
CA LEU A 22 5.96 -10.28 -8.12
C LEU A 22 4.54 -9.81 -7.80
N VAL A 23 4.34 -8.50 -7.62
CA VAL A 23 3.01 -7.91 -7.35
C VAL A 23 2.06 -8.14 -8.53
N ARG A 24 2.57 -8.01 -9.77
CA ARG A 24 1.75 -8.19 -10.97
C ARG A 24 1.28 -9.62 -11.18
N PHE A 25 2.09 -10.62 -10.83
CA PHE A 25 1.77 -12.03 -11.12
C PHE A 25 1.34 -12.85 -9.90
N SER A 26 1.46 -12.31 -8.69
CA SER A 26 1.14 -13.05 -7.46
C SER A 26 0.27 -12.24 -6.49
N ASN A 27 -0.42 -12.94 -5.61
CA ASN A 27 -1.12 -12.36 -4.46
C ASN A 27 -0.24 -12.64 -3.25
N THR A 28 0.69 -11.72 -2.97
CA THR A 28 1.73 -11.91 -1.96
C THR A 28 1.64 -10.88 -0.86
N PHE A 29 1.82 -11.33 0.38
CA PHE A 29 2.17 -10.46 1.48
C PHE A 29 3.69 -10.26 1.49
N LEU A 30 4.14 -9.01 1.35
CA LEU A 30 5.55 -8.63 1.26
C LEU A 30 5.88 -7.67 2.41
N VAL A 31 6.97 -7.95 3.11
CA VAL A 31 7.50 -7.07 4.16
C VAL A 31 8.86 -6.56 3.69
N LEU A 32 8.96 -5.25 3.51
CA LEU A 32 10.22 -4.57 3.23
C LEU A 32 10.77 -4.01 4.54
N ALA A 33 11.82 -4.63 5.07
CA ALA A 33 12.49 -4.21 6.29
C ALA A 33 13.90 -3.71 5.99
N GLY A 34 14.29 -2.61 6.61
CA GLY A 34 15.62 -2.04 6.53
C GLY A 34 15.87 -1.01 7.63
N PRO A 35 17.13 -0.70 7.95
CA PRO A 35 17.44 0.37 8.89
C PRO A 35 16.92 1.72 8.37
N ALA A 36 16.66 2.66 9.28
CA ALA A 36 16.29 4.02 8.91
C ALA A 36 17.33 4.63 7.95
N GLY A 37 16.87 5.17 6.82
CA GLY A 37 17.76 5.68 5.76
C GLY A 37 18.21 4.66 4.71
N ALA A 38 17.75 3.40 4.77
CA ALA A 38 18.02 2.40 3.72
C ALA A 38 17.30 2.66 2.39
N GLY A 39 16.41 3.67 2.33
CA GLY A 39 15.66 4.01 1.12
C GLY A 39 14.48 3.06 0.82
N VAL A 40 13.92 2.40 1.84
CA VAL A 40 12.76 1.51 1.70
C VAL A 40 11.54 2.27 1.18
N SER A 41 11.20 3.41 1.79
CA SER A 41 10.10 4.27 1.33
C SER A 41 10.32 4.75 -0.11
N THR A 42 11.56 5.15 -0.45
CA THR A 42 11.91 5.53 -1.83
C THR A 42 11.74 4.37 -2.82
N THR A 43 12.07 3.15 -2.42
CA THR A 43 11.89 1.94 -3.24
C THR A 43 10.40 1.65 -3.44
N LEU A 44 9.58 1.86 -2.42
CA LEU A 44 8.13 1.66 -2.44
C LEU A 44 7.43 2.71 -3.33
N GLU A 45 7.82 3.98 -3.24
CA GLU A 45 7.36 5.03 -4.15
C GLU A 45 7.67 4.69 -5.61
N GLN A 46 8.85 4.16 -5.89
CA GLN A 46 9.22 3.74 -7.24
C GLN A 46 8.45 2.53 -7.74
N LEU A 47 8.15 1.60 -6.84
CA LEU A 47 7.27 0.47 -7.15
C LEU A 47 5.88 0.98 -7.56
N HIS A 48 5.34 1.98 -6.87
CA HIS A 48 4.07 2.61 -7.24
C HIS A 48 4.13 3.29 -8.61
N LEU A 49 5.22 3.99 -8.91
CA LEU A 49 5.40 4.63 -10.22
C LEU A 49 5.56 3.60 -11.35
N GLN A 50 6.16 2.44 -11.06
CA GLN A 50 6.39 1.39 -12.06
C GLN A 50 5.13 0.53 -12.30
N ILE A 51 4.32 0.31 -11.27
CA ILE A 51 3.00 -0.32 -11.39
C ILE A 51 2.06 0.76 -11.91
N GLY A 52 2.03 0.94 -13.23
CA GLY A 52 1.18 1.94 -13.87
C GLY A 52 -0.30 1.78 -13.50
N ASP A 53 -1.04 2.89 -13.51
CA ASP A 53 -2.44 3.01 -13.06
C ASP A 53 -3.43 2.03 -13.71
N ASP A 54 -3.07 1.40 -14.82
CA ASP A 54 -3.92 0.42 -15.53
C ASP A 54 -3.75 -1.02 -15.04
N ASP A 55 -2.62 -1.38 -14.43
CA ASP A 55 -2.34 -2.75 -13.97
C ASP A 55 -2.86 -3.02 -12.54
N ALA A 56 -2.84 -2.00 -11.67
CA ALA A 56 -3.33 -2.12 -10.30
C ALA A 56 -3.78 -0.78 -9.69
N TYR A 57 -4.73 -0.85 -8.77
CA TYR A 57 -5.02 0.23 -7.83
C TYR A 57 -3.98 0.23 -6.72
N VAL A 58 -3.33 1.37 -6.51
CA VAL A 58 -2.33 1.54 -5.45
C VAL A 58 -2.93 2.32 -4.30
N LEU A 59 -2.98 1.70 -3.13
CA LEU A 59 -3.30 2.34 -1.85
C LEU A 59 -2.02 2.50 -1.05
N ALA A 60 -1.64 3.74 -0.78
CA ALA A 60 -0.50 4.08 0.05
C ALA A 60 -0.96 4.65 1.38
N LEU A 61 -0.62 3.94 2.47
CA LEU A 61 -0.89 4.36 3.83
C LEU A 61 0.43 4.62 4.55
N GLU A 62 0.55 5.78 5.19
CA GLU A 62 1.71 6.12 6.02
C GLU A 62 1.29 6.15 7.49
N LEU A 63 1.83 5.25 8.30
CA LEU A 63 1.57 5.26 9.75
C LEU A 63 2.50 6.25 10.46
N LYS A 64 1.92 7.25 11.13
CA LYS A 64 2.66 8.31 11.85
C LYS A 64 2.72 8.12 13.37
N GLY A 65 2.06 7.10 13.89
CA GLY A 65 1.98 6.82 15.32
C GLY A 65 1.30 5.50 15.61
N ASN A 66 1.28 5.11 16.89
CA ASN A 66 0.76 3.80 17.33
C ASN A 66 -0.68 3.60 16.84
N THR A 67 -0.87 2.70 15.89
CA THR A 67 -2.12 2.50 15.17
C THR A 67 -2.67 1.13 15.53
N ASN A 68 -3.87 1.10 16.12
CA ASN A 68 -4.59 -0.13 16.41
C ASN A 68 -5.35 -0.64 15.18
N LEU A 69 -5.81 -1.89 15.22
CA LEU A 69 -6.54 -2.52 14.11
C LEU A 69 -7.75 -1.68 13.66
N LYS A 70 -8.51 -1.11 14.60
CA LYS A 70 -9.66 -0.24 14.28
C LYS A 70 -9.26 1.04 13.55
N ALA A 71 -8.15 1.67 13.96
CA ALA A 71 -7.64 2.85 13.28
C ALA A 71 -7.11 2.50 11.89
N LEU A 72 -6.45 1.34 11.72
CA LEU A 72 -6.04 0.85 10.41
C LEU A 72 -7.23 0.60 9.48
N LEU A 73 -8.28 -0.09 9.98
CA LEU A 73 -9.50 -0.33 9.21
C LEU A 73 -10.19 0.98 8.81
N LYS A 74 -10.19 1.99 9.68
CA LYS A 74 -10.71 3.32 9.35
C LYS A 74 -9.89 4.01 8.27
N LEU A 75 -8.56 3.93 8.34
CA LEU A 75 -7.66 4.51 7.33
C LEU A 75 -7.80 3.81 5.97
N LEU A 76 -7.87 2.47 5.97
CA LEU A 76 -8.11 1.68 4.76
C LEU A 76 -9.46 2.02 4.13
N ASN A 77 -10.52 2.08 4.93
CA ASN A 77 -11.84 2.45 4.42
C ASN A 77 -11.85 3.86 3.82
N GLY A 78 -11.21 4.83 4.48
CA GLY A 78 -11.10 6.20 3.97
C GLY A 78 -10.29 6.29 2.67
N ALA A 79 -9.16 5.60 2.58
CA ALA A 79 -8.36 5.56 1.36
C ALA A 79 -9.09 4.85 0.21
N MET A 80 -9.93 3.85 0.53
CA MET A 80 -10.80 3.20 -0.45
C MET A 80 -11.97 4.10 -0.89
N ASP A 81 -12.49 4.97 -0.03
CA ASP A 81 -13.51 5.98 -0.38
C ASP A 81 -12.96 7.07 -1.31
N GLU A 82 -11.65 7.32 -1.30
CA GLU A 82 -11.03 8.19 -2.31
C GLU A 82 -10.96 7.51 -3.69
N LEU A 83 -10.87 6.17 -3.73
CA LEU A 83 -10.83 5.38 -4.97
C LEU A 83 -12.22 5.00 -5.51
N LEU A 84 -13.19 4.80 -4.62
CA LEU A 84 -14.56 4.42 -4.93
C LEU A 84 -15.49 5.52 -4.42
N THR A 85 -16.36 6.06 -5.29
CA THR A 85 -17.39 7.02 -4.86
C THR A 85 -18.11 6.50 -3.61
N PRO A 86 -18.28 7.34 -2.57
CA PRO A 86 -18.80 6.91 -1.28
C PRO A 86 -20.14 6.24 -1.52
N THR A 87 -20.19 4.93 -1.26
CA THR A 87 -21.45 4.20 -1.25
C THR A 87 -22.10 4.57 0.08
N GLU A 88 -23.31 5.13 0.00
CA GLU A 88 -24.03 5.65 1.15
C GLU A 88 -24.08 4.62 2.28
N GLU A 89 -23.83 5.16 3.47
CA GLU A 89 -23.84 4.54 4.79
C GLU A 89 -24.71 3.27 4.86
N ASP A 90 -24.08 2.18 5.27
CA ASP A 90 -24.81 1.16 6.01
C ASP A 90 -23.98 0.81 7.25
N ASP A 91 -24.67 0.79 8.38
CA ASP A 91 -24.21 0.73 9.78
C ASP A 91 -23.56 -0.64 10.08
N THR A 92 -22.57 -1.00 9.27
CA THR A 92 -21.92 -2.29 9.20
C THR A 92 -20.51 -2.17 9.74
N ASP A 93 -20.07 -3.25 10.39
CA ASP A 93 -18.72 -3.36 10.95
C ASP A 93 -17.66 -2.93 9.92
N GLN A 94 -16.62 -2.20 10.36
CA GLN A 94 -15.64 -1.57 9.46
C GLN A 94 -14.94 -2.57 8.53
N LEU A 95 -14.83 -3.82 8.99
CA LEU A 95 -14.32 -4.94 8.21
C LEU A 95 -15.28 -5.34 7.08
N SER A 96 -16.58 -5.42 7.35
CA SER A 96 -17.61 -5.73 6.36
C SER A 96 -17.70 -4.67 5.27
N ALA A 97 -17.61 -3.39 5.65
CA ALA A 97 -17.56 -2.28 4.71
C ALA A 97 -16.34 -2.38 3.77
N LEU A 98 -15.17 -2.72 4.32
CA LEU A 98 -13.95 -2.93 3.52
C LEU A 98 -14.13 -4.11 2.56
N HIS A 99 -14.69 -5.24 3.03
CA HIS A 99 -14.95 -6.41 2.18
C HIS A 99 -15.87 -6.09 1.01
N GLN A 100 -16.96 -5.35 1.22
CA GLN A 100 -17.87 -4.97 0.14
C GLN A 100 -17.20 -4.06 -0.90
N LYS A 101 -16.36 -3.13 -0.45
CA LYS A 101 -15.56 -2.27 -1.34
C LYS A 101 -14.53 -3.09 -2.14
N LEU A 102 -13.88 -4.06 -1.51
CA LEU A 102 -12.95 -4.99 -2.18
C LEU A 102 -13.66 -5.87 -3.20
N GLU A 103 -14.83 -6.42 -2.90
CA GLU A 103 -15.64 -7.18 -3.85
C GLU A 103 -16.10 -6.31 -5.04
N SER A 104 -16.41 -5.04 -4.78
CA SER A 104 -16.75 -4.09 -5.84
C SER A 104 -15.55 -3.82 -6.75
N LEU A 105 -14.35 -3.67 -6.19
CA LEU A 105 -13.09 -3.54 -6.95
C LEU A 105 -12.72 -4.81 -7.71
N ALA A 106 -13.01 -5.99 -7.15
CA ALA A 106 -12.73 -7.27 -7.81
C ALA A 106 -13.46 -7.41 -9.16
N LYS A 107 -14.59 -6.71 -9.35
CA LYS A 107 -15.32 -6.67 -10.63
C LYS A 107 -14.56 -5.93 -11.74
N PHE A 108 -13.61 -5.07 -11.39
CA PHE A 108 -12.83 -4.30 -12.37
C PHE A 108 -11.62 -5.07 -12.91
N GLU A 109 -11.43 -6.34 -12.54
CA GLU A 109 -10.32 -7.23 -12.95
C GLU A 109 -8.92 -6.62 -12.77
N ARG A 110 -8.80 -5.60 -11.93
CA ARG A 110 -7.54 -4.94 -11.57
C ARG A 110 -7.05 -5.45 -10.23
N LYS A 111 -5.73 -5.52 -10.07
CA LYS A 111 -5.15 -5.86 -8.77
C LYS A 111 -5.25 -4.68 -7.80
N LEU A 112 -5.27 -4.99 -6.51
CA LEU A 112 -5.16 -3.99 -5.46
C LEU A 112 -3.81 -4.17 -4.75
N LEU A 113 -2.96 -3.16 -4.82
CA LEU A 113 -1.74 -3.08 -4.03
C LEU A 113 -2.02 -2.20 -2.82
N ILE A 114 -1.98 -2.81 -1.63
CA ILE A 114 -2.03 -2.07 -0.37
C ILE A 114 -0.60 -1.99 0.15
N SER A 115 -0.10 -0.77 0.31
CA SER A 115 1.21 -0.48 0.90
C SER A 115 1.02 0.26 2.21
N ILE A 116 1.72 -0.19 3.24
CA ILE A 116 1.69 0.39 4.58
C ILE A 116 3.13 0.76 4.94
N ASP A 117 3.44 2.04 4.91
CA ASP A 117 4.72 2.56 5.37
C ASP A 117 4.74 2.72 6.90
N ASN A 118 5.92 2.53 7.48
CA ASN A 118 6.16 2.51 8.92
C ASN A 118 5.26 1.51 9.68
N ALA A 119 5.09 0.30 9.15
CA ALA A 119 4.34 -0.78 9.78
C ALA A 119 4.79 -1.12 11.22
N ASN A 120 5.99 -0.70 11.64
CA ASN A 120 6.46 -0.80 13.02
C ASN A 120 5.59 -0.05 14.04
N TYR A 121 4.73 0.87 13.60
CA TYR A 121 3.76 1.56 14.45
C TYR A 121 2.43 0.79 14.62
N LEU A 122 2.28 -0.39 14.03
CA LEU A 122 1.15 -1.27 14.33
C LEU A 122 1.34 -1.86 15.74
N SER A 123 0.39 -1.61 16.62
CA SER A 123 0.35 -2.26 17.93
C SER A 123 0.10 -3.77 17.80
N ASP A 124 0.65 -4.59 18.71
CA ASP A 124 0.63 -6.08 18.71
C ASP A 124 -0.75 -6.71 18.43
N GLU A 125 -1.85 -6.02 18.73
CA GLU A 125 -3.22 -6.47 18.40
C GLU A 125 -3.53 -6.55 16.89
N GLY A 126 -2.63 -6.06 16.02
CA GLY A 126 -2.73 -6.17 14.56
C GLY A 126 -1.82 -7.24 13.94
N ILE A 127 -1.12 -8.03 14.77
CA ILE A 127 -0.19 -9.09 14.34
C ILE A 127 -0.80 -10.50 14.56
N GLU A 128 -1.85 -10.64 15.38
CA GLU A 128 -2.58 -11.91 15.62
C GLU A 128 -3.71 -12.18 14.61
#